data_AF-A0A430F6C1-F1
#
_entry.id   AF-A0A430F6C1-F1
#
_cell.length_a   1.000
_cell.length_b   1.000
_cell.length_c   1.000
_cell.angle_alpha   90.00
_cell.angle_beta   90.00
_cell.angle_gamma   90.00
#
_symmetry.space_group_name_H-M   'P 1'
#
loop_
_entity.id
_entity.type
_entity.pdbx_description
1 polymer ?
#
loop_
_entity_poly.entity_id
_entity_poly.type
_entity_poly.pdbx_seq_one_letter_code
_entity_poly.pdbx_strand_id
1 'polypeptide(L)'
;MGLSSWNAKIRNRLRYVGSAWRLFGPRMGMTSLMHHLTGRGGAVYYDRLVEAVWRRFMCELPLDVQALAATPAVNDGPIWLMWWQGLDGGEPDLVKACVASIRRHAAGRSVHVITRDNIAQYATIDSSVMRKVEEGKITLTTLSDIVRFAVLSAHGGMWMDATIYLTADLPQRIAHCPFYSIPNHETAPTRNWTGNFIGGAPGNPLFAYMYQAFVTLYSLTDHTPDYYMIDVMLSAAYTHIPVVRKIIDAVPPNNLHRFFLAQHLGSAKTSLPADTYAYKLSYKNVAQYEDRDNMYRCVLNGEL
;
A
#
# COMPACT_ATOMS: atom_id res chain seq x y z
N MET A 1 27.32 -2.03 -12.79
CA MET A 1 26.15 -1.53 -12.02
C MET A 1 26.01 -2.09 -10.58
N GLY A 2 26.93 -2.94 -10.08
CA GLY A 2 26.73 -3.65 -8.79
C GLY A 2 27.10 -2.90 -7.50
N LEU A 3 28.21 -2.17 -7.47
CA LEU A 3 28.75 -1.54 -6.24
C LEU A 3 27.94 -0.31 -5.78
N SER A 4 27.47 0.53 -6.70
CA SER A 4 26.70 1.73 -6.37
C SER A 4 25.30 1.41 -5.82
N SER A 5 24.64 0.39 -6.38
CA SER A 5 23.34 -0.11 -5.92
C SER A 5 23.43 -0.76 -4.54
N TRP A 6 24.52 -1.49 -4.28
CA TRP A 6 24.77 -2.12 -2.98
C TRP A 6 25.02 -1.07 -1.88
N ASN A 7 25.84 -0.06 -2.15
CA ASN A 7 26.08 1.04 -1.23
C ASN A 7 24.80 1.83 -0.91
N ALA A 8 23.93 2.04 -1.91
CA ALA A 8 22.63 2.70 -1.70
C ALA A 8 21.69 1.88 -0.79
N LYS A 9 21.63 0.55 -0.96
CA LYS A 9 20.82 -0.33 -0.10
C LYS A 9 21.29 -0.32 1.35
N ILE A 10 22.61 -0.39 1.58
CA ILE A 10 23.18 -0.33 2.94
C ILE A 10 22.89 1.01 3.58
N ARG A 11 23.11 2.11 2.87
CA ARG A 11 22.82 3.46 3.36
C ARG A 11 21.34 3.61 3.77
N ASN A 12 20.41 3.08 2.98
CA ASN A 12 18.99 3.11 3.34
C ASN A 12 18.68 2.28 4.59
N ARG A 13 19.27 1.09 4.73
CA ARG A 13 19.13 0.27 5.95
C ARG A 13 19.68 0.98 7.18
N LEU A 14 20.82 1.65 7.07
CA LEU A 14 21.37 2.44 8.18
C LEU A 14 20.50 3.66 8.53
N ARG A 15 19.81 4.25 7.54
CA ARG A 15 18.80 5.30 7.81
C ARG A 15 17.62 4.75 8.62
N TYR A 16 17.14 3.54 8.30
CA TYR A 16 16.08 2.87 9.08
C TYR A 16 16.53 2.65 10.53
N VAL A 17 17.72 2.08 10.73
CA VAL A 17 18.31 1.89 12.07
C VAL A 17 18.40 3.20 12.84
N GLY A 18 18.95 4.25 12.21
CA GLY A 18 19.10 5.56 12.85
C GLY A 18 17.76 6.22 13.19
N SER A 19 16.76 6.07 12.32
CA SER A 19 15.41 6.58 12.59
C SER A 19 14.73 5.79 13.72
N ALA A 20 14.80 4.46 13.69
CA ALA A 20 14.27 3.60 14.76
C ALA A 20 14.95 3.89 16.11
N TRP A 21 16.26 4.14 16.13
CA TRP A 21 16.98 4.54 17.34
C TRP A 21 16.48 5.87 17.89
N ARG A 22 16.36 6.90 17.06
CA ARG A 22 15.93 8.24 17.50
C ARG A 22 14.48 8.22 17.99
N LEU A 23 13.63 7.47 17.32
CA LEU A 23 12.19 7.50 17.57
C LEU A 23 11.76 6.57 18.72
N PHE A 24 12.38 5.39 18.83
CA PHE A 24 11.99 4.33 19.75
C PHE A 24 13.09 3.91 20.73
N GLY A 25 14.24 4.58 20.70
CA GLY A 25 15.35 4.37 21.62
C GLY A 25 16.35 3.29 21.21
N PRO A 26 17.44 3.14 21.99
CA PRO A 26 18.61 2.33 21.64
C PRO A 26 18.30 0.83 21.46
N ARG A 27 17.38 0.29 22.27
CA ARG A 27 16.97 -1.12 22.17
C ARG A 27 16.32 -1.43 20.83
N MET A 28 15.47 -0.52 20.33
CA MET A 28 14.83 -0.69 19.03
C MET A 28 15.83 -0.50 17.89
N GLY A 29 16.71 0.50 18.00
CA GLY A 29 17.81 0.70 17.05
C GLY A 29 18.70 -0.54 16.90
N MET A 30 19.09 -1.18 18.00
CA MET A 30 19.86 -2.43 17.97
C MET A 30 19.10 -3.58 17.32
N THR A 31 17.81 -3.73 17.63
CA THR A 31 16.96 -4.77 17.01
C THR A 31 16.83 -4.55 15.51
N SER A 32 16.62 -3.30 15.06
CA SER A 32 16.59 -2.91 13.65
C SER A 32 17.91 -3.21 12.95
N LEU A 33 19.05 -2.90 13.60
CA LEU A 33 20.38 -3.17 13.07
C LEU A 33 20.59 -4.67 12.82
N MET A 34 20.29 -5.50 13.82
CA MET A 34 20.39 -6.96 13.69
C MET A 34 19.54 -7.48 12.54
N HIS A 35 18.28 -7.03 12.44
CA HIS A 35 17.38 -7.45 11.38
C HIS A 35 17.90 -7.07 9.99
N HIS A 36 18.26 -5.79 9.77
CA HIS A 36 18.65 -5.32 8.45
C HIS A 36 20.05 -5.77 8.00
N LEU A 37 20.96 -6.09 8.93
CA LEU A 37 22.26 -6.65 8.57
C LEU A 37 22.19 -8.15 8.27
N THR A 38 21.45 -8.91 9.08
CA THR A 38 21.46 -10.38 8.99
C THR A 38 20.33 -10.94 8.13
N GLY A 39 19.26 -10.18 7.89
CA GLY A 39 18.02 -10.66 7.30
C GLY A 39 17.26 -11.66 8.20
N ARG A 40 17.70 -11.88 9.45
CA ARG A 40 17.10 -12.81 10.40
C ARG A 40 16.21 -12.08 11.41
N GLY A 41 15.43 -12.85 12.17
CA GLY A 41 14.64 -12.32 13.30
C GLY A 41 13.52 -11.36 12.90
N GLY A 42 13.01 -11.44 11.67
CA GLY A 42 11.95 -10.54 11.17
C GLY A 42 10.72 -10.51 12.06
N ALA A 43 10.25 -11.67 12.53
CA ALA A 43 9.11 -11.76 13.45
C ALA A 43 9.33 -10.92 14.72
N VAL A 44 10.43 -11.19 15.45
CA VAL A 44 10.79 -10.46 16.68
C VAL A 44 10.97 -8.96 16.42
N TYR A 45 11.57 -8.60 15.28
CA TYR A 45 11.74 -7.21 14.90
C TYR A 45 10.41 -6.49 14.68
N TYR A 46 9.52 -7.06 13.87
CA TYR A 46 8.22 -6.45 13.58
C TYR A 46 7.30 -6.44 14.79
N ASP A 47 7.27 -7.49 15.62
CA ASP A 47 6.49 -7.49 16.86
C ASP A 47 6.92 -6.34 17.78
N ARG A 48 8.23 -6.15 17.94
CA ARG A 48 8.78 -5.02 18.73
C ARG A 48 8.47 -3.67 18.10
N LEU A 49 8.56 -3.56 16.78
CA LEU A 49 8.30 -2.31 16.07
C LEU A 49 6.82 -1.93 16.15
N VAL A 50 5.90 -2.90 16.01
CA VAL A 50 4.46 -2.73 16.19
C VAL A 50 4.15 -2.21 17.59
N GLU A 51 4.70 -2.85 18.63
CA GLU A 51 4.55 -2.39 20.02
C GLU A 51 5.14 -1.00 20.27
N ALA A 52 6.32 -0.73 19.70
CA ALA A 52 7.00 0.56 19.85
C ALA A 52 6.20 1.69 19.20
N VAL A 53 5.66 1.46 18.00
CA VAL A 53 4.79 2.40 17.28
C VAL A 53 3.50 2.64 18.04
N TRP A 54 2.86 1.57 18.54
CA TRP A 54 1.65 1.67 19.35
C TRP A 54 1.85 2.58 20.56
N ARG A 55 2.85 2.27 21.38
CA ARG A 55 3.14 3.00 22.63
C ARG A 55 3.67 4.41 22.40
N ARG A 56 4.37 4.64 21.29
CA ARG A 56 5.03 5.94 21.05
C ARG A 56 4.05 7.03 20.66
N PHE A 57 3.01 6.70 19.89
CA PHE A 57 2.05 7.70 19.44
C PHE A 57 0.66 7.16 19.09
N MET A 58 0.51 5.93 18.57
CA MET A 58 -0.81 5.51 18.07
C MET A 58 -1.86 5.34 19.18
N CYS A 59 -1.46 4.89 20.39
CA CYS A 59 -2.41 4.71 21.49
C CYS A 59 -3.07 6.00 21.98
N GLU A 60 -2.50 7.17 21.64
CA GLU A 60 -3.02 8.49 22.00
C GLU A 60 -3.84 9.12 20.87
N LEU A 61 -3.84 8.54 19.67
CA LEU A 61 -4.58 9.08 18.54
C LEU A 61 -6.09 8.84 18.69
N PRO A 62 -6.93 9.82 18.35
CA PRO A 62 -8.36 9.67 18.45
C PRO A 62 -8.88 8.67 17.40
N LEU A 63 -9.70 7.73 17.82
CA LEU A 63 -10.47 6.85 16.94
C LEU A 63 -11.89 6.73 17.48
N ASP A 64 -12.87 7.10 16.67
CA ASP A 64 -14.28 6.86 16.99
C ASP A 64 -14.63 5.39 16.72
N VAL A 65 -14.49 4.56 17.77
CA VAL A 65 -14.77 3.13 17.69
C VAL A 65 -16.25 2.82 17.49
N GLN A 66 -17.15 3.72 17.90
CA GLN A 66 -18.59 3.54 17.72
C GLN A 66 -18.98 3.82 16.27
N ALA A 67 -18.48 4.92 15.70
CA ALA A 67 -18.64 5.21 14.28
C ALA A 67 -18.00 4.12 13.40
N LEU A 68 -16.85 3.58 13.81
CA LEU A 68 -16.22 2.46 13.10
C LEU A 68 -17.09 1.20 13.11
N ALA A 69 -17.66 0.85 14.26
CA ALA A 69 -18.56 -0.30 14.38
C ALA A 69 -19.87 -0.10 13.61
N ALA A 70 -20.32 1.15 13.45
CA ALA A 70 -21.54 1.53 12.74
C ALA A 70 -21.29 1.93 11.26
N THR A 71 -20.07 1.77 10.74
CA THR A 71 -19.74 2.19 9.38
C THR A 71 -20.65 1.48 8.38
N PRO A 72 -21.39 2.21 7.52
CA PRO A 72 -22.26 1.60 6.53
C PRO A 72 -21.50 0.61 5.66
N ALA A 73 -22.15 -0.48 5.28
CA ALA A 73 -21.54 -1.49 4.42
C ALA A 73 -21.37 -1.01 2.98
N VAL A 74 -21.97 0.11 2.59
CA VAL A 74 -22.00 0.58 1.19
C VAL A 74 -20.70 1.29 0.83
N ASN A 75 -19.96 0.70 -0.10
CA ASN A 75 -18.76 1.29 -0.70
C ASN A 75 -18.93 1.35 -2.23
N ASP A 76 -19.58 2.39 -2.74
CA ASP A 76 -19.71 2.71 -4.17
C ASP A 76 -18.73 3.81 -4.62
N GLY A 77 -17.81 4.19 -3.74
CA GLY A 77 -16.87 5.28 -3.96
C GLY A 77 -15.85 5.04 -5.08
N PRO A 78 -15.10 6.08 -5.45
CA PRO A 78 -14.14 6.09 -6.55
C PRO A 78 -12.99 5.07 -6.39
N ILE A 79 -12.28 4.82 -7.48
CA ILE A 79 -10.99 4.14 -7.49
C ILE A 79 -9.87 5.19 -7.56
N TRP A 80 -8.96 5.13 -6.60
CA TRP A 80 -7.80 5.99 -6.47
C TRP A 80 -6.54 5.25 -6.86
N LEU A 81 -5.74 5.87 -7.73
CA LEU A 81 -4.38 5.46 -8.05
C LEU A 81 -3.47 6.65 -7.88
N MET A 82 -2.17 6.39 -7.70
CA MET A 82 -1.16 7.44 -7.75
C MET A 82 -0.06 7.08 -8.74
N TRP A 83 0.23 8.04 -9.61
CA TRP A 83 1.41 8.05 -10.45
C TRP A 83 1.94 9.48 -10.51
N TRP A 84 2.93 9.77 -9.65
CA TRP A 84 3.32 11.13 -9.29
C TRP A 84 3.72 11.99 -10.49
N GLN A 85 4.38 11.37 -11.48
CA GLN A 85 4.90 12.02 -12.67
C GLN A 85 3.83 12.39 -13.71
N GLY A 86 2.59 11.89 -13.58
CA GLY A 86 1.56 12.06 -14.62
C GLY A 86 1.55 10.94 -15.67
N LEU A 87 0.44 10.85 -16.40
CA LEU A 87 0.20 9.85 -17.46
C LEU A 87 0.23 10.50 -18.85
N ASP A 88 1.23 11.36 -19.07
CA ASP A 88 1.36 12.19 -20.25
C ASP A 88 2.33 11.59 -21.29
N GLY A 89 2.60 10.28 -21.21
CA GLY A 89 3.45 9.53 -22.14
C GLY A 89 4.86 9.22 -21.64
N GLY A 90 5.20 9.58 -20.39
CA GLY A 90 6.47 9.26 -19.75
C GLY A 90 6.42 8.04 -18.82
N GLU A 91 5.23 7.50 -18.57
CA GLU A 91 5.02 6.31 -17.75
C GLU A 91 5.43 5.02 -18.49
N PRO A 92 5.85 3.95 -17.78
CA PRO A 92 6.09 2.65 -18.39
C PRO A 92 4.84 2.07 -19.04
N ASP A 93 4.98 1.39 -20.18
CA ASP A 93 3.86 0.76 -20.90
C ASP A 93 3.04 -0.19 -20.02
N LEU A 94 3.70 -0.93 -19.13
CA LEU A 94 3.00 -1.79 -18.17
C LEU A 94 2.08 -0.98 -17.25
N VAL A 95 2.50 0.20 -16.78
CA VAL A 95 1.69 1.06 -15.91
C VAL A 95 0.48 1.57 -16.68
N LYS A 96 0.68 2.00 -17.93
CA LYS A 96 -0.40 2.40 -18.83
C LYS A 96 -1.42 1.29 -19.04
N ALA A 97 -0.96 0.06 -19.29
CA ALA A 97 -1.81 -1.13 -19.42
C ALA A 97 -2.59 -1.44 -18.13
N CYS A 98 -1.94 -1.36 -16.97
CA CYS A 98 -2.58 -1.53 -15.66
C CYS A 98 -3.70 -0.50 -15.45
N VAL A 99 -3.41 0.79 -15.67
CA VAL A 99 -4.42 1.87 -15.54
C VAL A 99 -5.58 1.67 -16.51
N ALA A 100 -5.31 1.28 -17.76
CA ALA A 100 -6.34 0.97 -18.75
C ALA A 100 -7.23 -0.20 -18.31
N SER A 101 -6.64 -1.27 -17.77
CA SER A 101 -7.38 -2.41 -17.24
C SER A 101 -8.27 -2.02 -16.05
N ILE A 102 -7.79 -1.15 -15.16
CA ILE A 102 -8.56 -0.66 -14.02
C ILE A 102 -9.75 0.16 -14.48
N ARG A 103 -9.57 1.04 -15.48
CA ARG A 103 -10.68 1.81 -16.07
C ARG A 103 -11.72 0.91 -16.73
N ARG A 104 -11.27 -0.13 -17.46
CA ARG A 104 -12.15 -1.10 -18.13
C ARG A 104 -13.01 -1.87 -17.13
N HIS A 105 -12.42 -2.27 -16.01
CA HIS A 105 -13.02 -3.16 -15.01
C HIS A 105 -13.51 -2.43 -13.74
N ALA A 106 -13.71 -1.11 -13.84
CA ALA A 106 -14.12 -0.27 -12.70
C ALA A 106 -15.54 -0.52 -12.21
N ALA A 107 -16.34 -1.32 -12.93
CA ALA A 107 -17.74 -1.63 -12.61
C ALA A 107 -18.58 -0.37 -12.32
N GLY A 108 -18.42 0.66 -13.16
CA GLY A 108 -19.14 1.94 -13.06
C GLY A 108 -18.54 2.98 -12.11
N ARG A 109 -17.50 2.64 -11.34
CA ARG A 109 -16.80 3.60 -10.47
C ARG A 109 -15.95 4.58 -11.29
N SER A 110 -15.86 5.82 -10.82
CA SER A 110 -14.88 6.77 -11.38
C SER A 110 -13.45 6.35 -11.01
N VAL A 111 -12.50 6.60 -11.92
CA VAL A 111 -11.10 6.23 -11.73
C VAL A 111 -10.24 7.49 -11.78
N HIS A 112 -9.61 7.82 -10.65
CA HIS A 112 -8.79 9.02 -10.48
C HIS A 112 -7.33 8.65 -10.31
N VAL A 113 -6.47 9.23 -11.17
CA VAL A 113 -5.02 9.10 -11.06
C VAL A 113 -4.46 10.38 -10.46
N ILE A 114 -3.93 10.24 -9.25
CA ILE A 114 -3.32 11.31 -8.48
C ILE A 114 -1.89 11.52 -8.97
N THR A 115 -1.57 12.77 -9.27
CA THR A 115 -0.30 13.25 -9.78
C THR A 115 0.18 14.41 -8.90
N ARG A 116 1.40 14.89 -9.13
CA ARG A 116 1.90 16.10 -8.46
C ARG A 116 0.98 17.30 -8.66
N ASP A 117 0.40 17.42 -9.84
CA ASP A 117 -0.24 18.66 -10.26
C ASP A 117 -1.73 18.70 -9.90
N ASN A 118 -2.33 17.55 -9.56
CA ASN A 118 -3.76 17.45 -9.22
C ASN A 118 -4.05 16.96 -7.79
N ILE A 119 -3.04 16.59 -7.00
CA ILE A 119 -3.24 16.03 -5.64
C ILE A 119 -4.13 16.92 -4.75
N ALA A 120 -3.96 18.24 -4.84
CA ALA A 120 -4.72 19.22 -4.06
C ALA A 120 -6.23 19.24 -4.38
N GLN A 121 -6.65 18.65 -5.51
CA GLN A 121 -8.07 18.50 -5.86
C GLN A 121 -8.75 17.38 -5.06
N TYR A 122 -7.98 16.42 -4.55
CA TYR A 122 -8.50 15.20 -3.93
C TYR A 122 -8.19 15.09 -2.44
N ALA A 123 -7.05 15.60 -2.00
CA ALA A 123 -6.65 15.53 -0.59
C ALA A 123 -5.79 16.73 -0.17
N THR A 124 -6.00 17.17 1.06
CA THR A 124 -5.11 18.11 1.75
C THR A 124 -4.10 17.30 2.56
N ILE A 125 -2.84 17.33 2.13
CA ILE A 125 -1.73 16.70 2.84
C ILE A 125 -1.07 17.71 3.78
N ASP A 126 -0.73 17.29 4.99
CA ASP A 126 -0.01 18.12 5.96
C ASP A 126 1.26 18.74 5.32
N SER A 127 1.41 20.06 5.46
CA SER A 127 2.48 20.80 4.78
C SER A 127 3.88 20.37 5.26
N SER A 128 4.01 19.87 6.50
CA SER A 128 5.28 19.36 7.01
C SER A 128 5.69 18.06 6.32
N VAL A 129 4.73 17.23 5.89
CA VAL A 129 4.96 16.04 5.08
C VAL A 129 5.39 16.42 3.67
N MET A 130 4.66 17.34 3.03
CA MET A 130 4.99 17.80 1.67
C MET A 130 6.39 18.41 1.60
N ARG A 131 6.74 19.28 2.55
CA ARG A 131 8.09 19.83 2.68
C ARG A 131 9.16 18.73 2.79
N LYS A 132 8.91 17.67 3.57
CA LYS A 132 9.86 16.55 3.70
C LYS A 132 10.00 15.71 2.42
N VAL A 133 8.96 15.64 1.60
CA VAL A 133 9.06 15.02 0.27
C VAL A 133 9.94 15.87 -0.64
N GLU A 134 9.72 17.18 -0.67
CA GLU A 134 10.51 18.14 -1.46
C GLU A 134 11.98 18.14 -1.05
N GLU A 135 12.27 18.04 0.25
CA GLU A 135 13.62 17.91 0.81
C GLU A 135 14.25 16.51 0.59
N GLY A 136 13.54 15.55 -0.02
CA GLY A 136 14.02 14.18 -0.25
C GLY A 136 14.19 13.35 1.04
N LYS A 137 13.61 13.82 2.15
CA LYS A 137 13.63 13.16 3.45
C LYS A 137 12.65 11.99 3.52
N ILE A 138 11.51 12.14 2.84
CA ILE A 138 10.48 11.13 2.62
C ILE A 138 10.44 10.73 1.14
N THR A 139 10.24 9.44 0.86
CA THR A 139 10.19 8.93 -0.53
C THR A 139 8.81 9.10 -1.15
N LEU A 140 8.72 9.08 -2.49
CA LEU A 140 7.43 9.05 -3.19
C LEU A 140 6.60 7.80 -2.87
N THR A 141 7.25 6.67 -2.56
CA THR A 141 6.56 5.45 -2.10
C THR A 141 5.85 5.72 -0.77
N THR A 142 6.54 6.37 0.16
CA THR A 142 5.94 6.77 1.42
C THR A 142 4.84 7.81 1.23
N LEU A 143 5.04 8.82 0.37
CA LEU A 143 3.99 9.78 0.05
C LEU A 143 2.74 9.07 -0.46
N SER A 144 2.89 8.07 -1.33
CA SER A 144 1.80 7.22 -1.81
C SER A 144 1.03 6.54 -0.67
N ASP A 145 1.74 6.04 0.35
CA ASP A 145 1.09 5.48 1.54
C ASP A 145 0.27 6.52 2.32
N ILE A 146 0.75 7.76 2.41
CA ILE A 146 0.06 8.86 3.11
C ILE A 146 -1.17 9.31 2.32
N VAL A 147 -1.00 9.55 1.02
CA VAL A 147 -2.06 9.99 0.10
C VAL A 147 -3.20 8.98 0.06
N ARG A 148 -2.87 7.69 0.07
CA ARG A 148 -3.85 6.61 0.13
C ARG A 148 -4.85 6.78 1.26
N PHE A 149 -4.38 6.97 2.48
CA PHE A 149 -5.28 7.14 3.62
C PHE A 149 -5.94 8.52 3.63
N ALA A 150 -5.30 9.56 3.08
CA ALA A 150 -5.92 10.87 2.94
C ALA A 150 -7.16 10.83 2.03
N VAL A 151 -7.06 10.22 0.84
CA VAL A 151 -8.20 10.15 -0.10
C VAL A 151 -9.27 9.16 0.37
N LEU A 152 -8.87 8.01 0.93
CA LEU A 152 -9.84 7.06 1.50
C LEU A 152 -10.56 7.65 2.71
N SER A 153 -9.88 8.45 3.54
CA SER A 153 -10.52 9.16 4.66
C SER A 153 -11.52 10.20 4.19
N ALA A 154 -11.21 10.93 3.11
CA ALA A 154 -12.07 12.01 2.62
C ALA A 154 -13.26 11.49 1.80
N HIS A 155 -13.07 10.42 1.02
CA HIS A 155 -14.03 10.01 -0.01
C HIS A 155 -14.45 8.54 0.04
N GLY A 156 -13.82 7.73 0.90
CA GLY A 156 -13.94 6.27 0.82
C GLY A 156 -13.43 5.73 -0.53
N GLY A 157 -14.07 4.66 -1.01
CA GLY A 157 -13.74 4.06 -2.29
C GLY A 157 -12.67 2.99 -2.18
N MET A 158 -11.86 2.85 -3.23
CA MET A 158 -10.80 1.84 -3.32
C MET A 158 -9.48 2.47 -3.74
N TRP A 159 -8.42 2.20 -3.00
CA TRP A 159 -7.07 2.42 -3.49
C TRP A 159 -6.57 1.20 -4.27
N MET A 160 -5.96 1.46 -5.42
CA MET A 160 -5.20 0.48 -6.19
C MET A 160 -3.87 1.09 -6.63
N ASP A 161 -2.77 0.40 -6.36
CA ASP A 161 -1.49 0.81 -6.94
C ASP A 161 -1.59 0.81 -8.47
N ALA A 162 -0.91 1.76 -9.14
CA ALA A 162 -0.90 1.87 -10.60
C ALA A 162 -0.27 0.67 -11.35
N THR A 163 0.16 -0.37 -10.63
CA THR A 163 0.67 -1.63 -11.19
C THR A 163 -0.23 -2.83 -10.87
N ILE A 164 -1.46 -2.58 -10.42
CA ILE A 164 -2.51 -3.61 -10.38
C ILE A 164 -3.10 -3.75 -11.78
N TYR A 165 -3.11 -4.98 -12.31
CA TYR A 165 -3.79 -5.31 -13.56
C TYR A 165 -5.08 -6.08 -13.25
N LEU A 166 -6.22 -5.60 -13.75
CA LEU A 166 -7.51 -6.25 -13.60
C LEU A 166 -7.84 -7.08 -14.85
N THR A 167 -8.37 -8.29 -14.66
CA THR A 167 -8.79 -9.20 -15.74
C THR A 167 -10.29 -9.46 -15.74
N ALA A 168 -11.00 -8.92 -14.74
CA ALA A 168 -12.44 -9.00 -14.61
C ALA A 168 -12.93 -7.79 -13.81
N ASP A 169 -14.21 -7.48 -13.96
CA ASP A 169 -14.87 -6.41 -13.22
C ASP A 169 -14.73 -6.62 -11.70
N LEU A 170 -14.60 -5.51 -10.98
CA LEU A 170 -14.55 -5.57 -9.53
C LEU A 170 -15.81 -6.26 -8.97
N PRO A 171 -15.64 -7.25 -8.08
CA PRO A 171 -16.78 -8.00 -7.60
C PRO A 171 -17.69 -7.12 -6.75
N GLN A 172 -19.01 -7.24 -6.95
CA GLN A 172 -20.02 -6.44 -6.26
C GLN A 172 -19.90 -6.50 -4.73
N ARG A 173 -19.38 -7.60 -4.16
CA ARG A 173 -19.14 -7.73 -2.71
C ARG A 173 -18.29 -6.61 -2.12
N ILE A 174 -17.39 -5.98 -2.90
CA ILE A 174 -16.57 -4.85 -2.42
C ILE A 174 -17.48 -3.70 -1.99
N ALA A 175 -18.63 -3.53 -2.64
CA ALA A 175 -19.62 -2.52 -2.29
C ALA A 175 -20.41 -2.83 -1.02
N HIS A 176 -20.20 -3.98 -0.39
CA HIS A 176 -20.91 -4.43 0.81
C HIS A 176 -19.96 -4.68 2.00
N CYS A 177 -18.76 -4.12 1.96
CA CYS A 177 -17.79 -4.23 3.05
C CYS A 177 -17.36 -2.83 3.55
N PRO A 178 -17.46 -2.55 4.86
CA PRO A 178 -16.99 -1.29 5.42
C PRO A 178 -15.46 -1.13 5.28
N PHE A 179 -14.75 -2.25 5.21
CA PHE A 179 -13.34 -2.37 4.89
C PHE A 179 -13.14 -3.55 3.93
N TYR A 180 -12.32 -3.38 2.89
CA TYR A 180 -11.96 -4.44 1.95
C TYR A 180 -10.48 -4.34 1.59
N SER A 181 -9.80 -5.47 1.55
CA SER A 181 -8.44 -5.57 1.00
C SER A 181 -8.17 -6.99 0.50
N ILE A 182 -7.11 -7.14 -0.29
CA ILE A 182 -6.63 -8.49 -0.65
C ILE A 182 -5.79 -9.03 0.53
N PRO A 183 -6.16 -10.17 1.13
CA PRO A 183 -5.42 -10.72 2.26
C PRO A 183 -4.04 -11.25 1.85
N ASN A 184 -3.03 -10.95 2.66
CA ASN A 184 -1.66 -11.40 2.41
C ASN A 184 -1.35 -12.77 3.05
N HIS A 185 -2.16 -13.20 4.04
CA HIS A 185 -1.98 -14.43 4.83
C HIS A 185 -0.58 -14.55 5.48
N GLU A 186 0.05 -13.42 5.82
CA GLU A 186 1.32 -13.42 6.56
C GLU A 186 1.06 -13.47 8.07
N THR A 187 1.93 -14.18 8.79
CA THR A 187 1.81 -14.41 10.24
C THR A 187 2.83 -13.61 11.07
N ALA A 188 3.80 -12.94 10.46
CA ALA A 188 4.90 -12.27 11.17
C ALA A 188 5.31 -10.93 10.52
N PRO A 189 4.60 -9.82 10.83
CA PRO A 189 3.44 -9.72 11.71
C PRO A 189 2.16 -10.25 11.04
N THR A 190 1.10 -10.49 11.82
CA THR A 190 -0.22 -10.84 11.27
C THR A 190 -0.67 -9.77 10.29
N ARG A 191 -0.79 -10.13 9.00
CA ARG A 191 -1.22 -9.26 7.91
C ARG A 191 -2.19 -10.02 7.02
N ASN A 192 -3.47 -9.76 7.23
CA ASN A 192 -4.55 -10.21 6.34
C ASN A 192 -5.04 -9.06 5.45
N TRP A 193 -4.12 -8.20 5.01
CA TRP A 193 -4.37 -7.12 4.07
C TRP A 193 -3.17 -6.89 3.17
N THR A 194 -3.36 -6.10 2.12
CA THR A 194 -2.30 -5.55 1.30
C THR A 194 -2.54 -4.06 1.11
N GLY A 195 -1.52 -3.23 1.36
CA GLY A 195 -1.64 -1.78 1.18
C GLY A 195 -1.86 -1.35 -0.28
N ASN A 196 -1.51 -2.21 -1.25
CA ASN A 196 -1.66 -1.92 -2.67
C ASN A 196 -3.06 -2.14 -3.25
N PHE A 197 -3.98 -2.72 -2.45
CA PHE A 197 -5.39 -2.92 -2.80
C PHE A 197 -6.22 -2.89 -1.51
N ILE A 198 -6.77 -1.73 -1.18
CA ILE A 198 -7.44 -1.47 0.10
C ILE A 198 -8.48 -0.37 -0.05
N GLY A 199 -9.60 -0.48 0.63
CA GLY A 199 -10.64 0.53 0.58
C GLY A 199 -11.81 0.20 1.48
N GLY A 200 -12.86 1.00 1.40
CA GLY A 200 -14.00 0.89 2.30
C GLY A 200 -14.99 2.03 2.11
N ALA A 201 -16.06 1.97 2.90
CA ALA A 201 -17.11 2.97 2.86
C ALA A 201 -16.58 4.37 3.25
N PRO A 202 -17.16 5.45 2.68
CA PRO A 202 -16.83 6.81 3.09
C PRO A 202 -17.10 7.01 4.59
N GLY A 203 -16.25 7.81 5.23
CA GLY A 203 -16.36 8.08 6.67
C GLY A 203 -15.85 6.96 7.58
N ASN A 204 -15.26 5.88 7.05
CA ASN A 204 -14.62 4.84 7.86
C ASN A 204 -13.48 5.45 8.72
N PRO A 205 -13.62 5.49 10.06
CA PRO A 205 -12.65 6.15 10.94
C PRO A 205 -11.24 5.55 10.90
N LEU A 206 -11.08 4.30 10.47
CA LEU A 206 -9.76 3.66 10.34
C LEU A 206 -8.87 4.42 9.34
N PHE A 207 -9.44 4.95 8.24
CA PHE A 207 -8.63 5.66 7.25
C PHE A 207 -8.12 7.00 7.78
N ALA A 208 -8.98 7.75 8.48
CA ALA A 208 -8.57 8.99 9.15
C ALA A 208 -7.49 8.73 10.20
N TYR A 209 -7.68 7.69 11.01
CA TYR A 209 -6.73 7.26 12.03
C TYR A 209 -5.37 6.87 11.44
N MET A 210 -5.36 6.12 10.34
CA MET A 210 -4.12 5.75 9.63
C MET A 210 -3.44 6.97 9.01
N TYR A 211 -4.19 7.91 8.43
CA TYR A 211 -3.62 9.17 7.93
C TYR A 211 -2.97 9.97 9.06
N GLN A 212 -3.65 10.14 10.19
CA GLN A 212 -3.12 10.81 11.38
C GLN A 212 -1.88 10.11 11.96
N ALA A 213 -1.85 8.77 11.94
CA ALA A 213 -0.69 7.99 12.35
C ALA A 213 0.54 8.29 11.47
N PHE A 214 0.36 8.39 10.15
CA PHE A 214 1.45 8.81 9.26
C PHE A 214 1.91 10.25 9.49
N VAL A 215 0.98 11.19 9.60
CA VAL A 215 1.31 12.60 9.89
C VAL A 215 2.08 12.72 11.21
N THR A 216 1.64 11.99 12.24
CA THR A 216 2.30 11.97 13.56
C THR A 216 3.67 11.30 13.50
N LEU A 217 3.80 10.17 12.81
CA LEU A 217 5.11 9.54 12.58
C LEU A 217 6.07 10.55 11.97
N TYR A 218 5.67 11.23 10.90
CA TYR A 218 6.53 12.18 10.23
C TYR A 218 6.66 13.51 10.96
N SER A 219 5.81 13.89 11.92
CA SER A 219 6.12 15.03 12.78
C SER A 219 7.29 14.73 13.74
N LEU A 220 7.48 13.46 14.10
CA LEU A 220 8.50 12.99 15.04
C LEU A 220 9.83 12.58 14.39
N THR A 221 9.85 12.34 13.07
CA THR A 221 11.07 11.95 12.36
C THR A 221 11.16 12.52 10.96
N ASP A 222 12.39 12.75 10.51
CA ASP A 222 12.69 13.15 9.13
C ASP A 222 12.78 11.94 8.19
N HIS A 223 12.96 10.72 8.71
CA HIS A 223 13.17 9.54 7.88
C HIS A 223 12.31 8.38 8.34
N THR A 224 11.81 7.59 7.40
CA THR A 224 11.01 6.41 7.73
C THR A 224 11.85 5.39 8.53
N PRO A 225 11.33 4.85 9.65
CA PRO A 225 12.05 3.87 10.45
C PRO A 225 12.05 2.46 9.85
N ASP A 226 11.13 2.15 8.93
CA ASP A 226 11.12 0.89 8.18
C ASP A 226 10.40 1.06 6.83
N TYR A 227 10.66 0.22 5.84
CA TYR A 227 9.93 0.28 4.57
C TYR A 227 8.44 -0.05 4.71
N TYR A 228 8.07 -0.96 5.63
CA TYR A 228 6.71 -1.50 5.77
C TYR A 228 5.87 -0.75 6.82
N MET A 229 6.04 0.57 6.94
CA MET A 229 5.34 1.33 7.99
C MET A 229 3.82 1.30 7.88
N ILE A 230 3.25 1.22 6.67
CA ILE A 230 1.81 1.00 6.49
C ILE A 230 1.34 -0.27 7.20
N ASP A 231 2.06 -1.38 7.00
CA ASP A 231 1.69 -2.66 7.59
C ASP A 231 1.96 -2.68 9.09
N VAL A 232 3.06 -2.08 9.54
CA VAL A 232 3.36 -1.95 10.98
C VAL A 232 2.25 -1.20 11.71
N MET A 233 1.76 -0.08 11.16
CA MET A 233 0.71 0.71 11.79
C MET A 233 -0.66 0.03 11.70
N LEU A 234 -1.00 -0.62 10.58
CA LEU A 234 -2.20 -1.45 10.49
C LEU A 234 -2.15 -2.63 11.47
N SER A 235 -1.00 -3.30 11.62
CA SER A 235 -0.80 -4.36 12.62
C SER A 235 -0.92 -3.85 14.04
N ALA A 236 -0.47 -2.62 14.34
CA ALA A 236 -0.68 -2.00 15.64
C ALA A 236 -2.17 -1.77 15.91
N ALA A 237 -2.91 -1.21 14.94
CA ALA A 237 -4.35 -1.00 15.06
C ALA A 237 -5.11 -2.31 15.21
N TYR A 238 -4.80 -3.32 14.38
CA TYR A 238 -5.38 -4.66 14.44
C TYR A 238 -5.12 -5.38 15.76
N THR A 239 -3.90 -5.26 16.30
CA THR A 239 -3.51 -5.89 17.57
C THR A 239 -4.23 -5.26 18.75
N HIS A 240 -4.30 -3.93 18.81
CA HIS A 240 -4.72 -3.22 20.03
C HIS A 240 -6.16 -2.70 20.02
N ILE A 241 -6.83 -2.64 18.87
CA ILE A 241 -8.20 -2.11 18.76
C ILE A 241 -9.15 -3.23 18.30
N PRO A 242 -9.96 -3.81 19.20
CA PRO A 242 -10.81 -4.96 18.88
C PRO A 242 -11.78 -4.75 17.70
N VAL A 243 -12.32 -3.53 17.54
CA VAL A 243 -13.22 -3.20 16.43
C VAL A 243 -12.47 -3.23 15.09
N VAL A 244 -11.23 -2.73 15.04
CA VAL A 244 -10.38 -2.79 13.83
C VAL A 244 -10.08 -4.24 13.45
N ARG A 245 -9.76 -5.08 14.45
CA ARG A 245 -9.57 -6.52 14.22
C ARG A 245 -10.81 -7.16 13.60
N LYS A 246 -11.98 -6.93 14.21
CA LYS A 246 -13.26 -7.50 13.77
C LYS A 246 -13.60 -7.14 12.31
N ILE A 247 -13.39 -5.90 11.89
CA ILE A 247 -13.71 -5.48 10.51
C ILE A 247 -12.72 -6.05 9.49
N ILE A 248 -11.44 -6.21 9.86
CA ILE A 248 -10.42 -6.82 8.99
C ILE A 248 -10.69 -8.32 8.85
N ASP A 249 -11.00 -9.01 9.95
CA ASP A 249 -11.30 -10.46 9.96
C ASP A 249 -12.62 -10.80 9.24
N ALA A 250 -13.52 -9.84 9.09
CA ALA A 250 -14.77 -10.01 8.33
C ALA A 250 -14.56 -10.05 6.81
N VAL A 251 -13.36 -9.69 6.31
CA VAL A 251 -13.06 -9.76 4.88
C VAL A 251 -12.84 -11.23 4.48
N PRO A 252 -13.67 -11.80 3.58
CA PRO A 252 -13.51 -13.18 3.17
C PRO A 252 -12.23 -13.37 2.33
N PRO A 253 -11.66 -14.59 2.29
CA PRO A 253 -10.56 -14.91 1.37
C PRO A 253 -10.87 -14.48 -0.06
N ASN A 254 -9.90 -13.83 -0.72
CA ASN A 254 -10.04 -13.34 -2.09
C ASN A 254 -8.66 -13.20 -2.76
N ASN A 255 -8.61 -13.23 -4.10
CA ASN A 255 -7.41 -12.98 -4.92
C ASN A 255 -6.17 -13.76 -4.46
N LEU A 256 -6.35 -15.05 -4.18
CA LEU A 256 -5.30 -15.92 -3.62
C LEU A 256 -4.06 -15.98 -4.51
N HIS A 257 -4.25 -15.88 -5.83
CA HIS A 257 -3.19 -15.98 -6.84
C HIS A 257 -2.74 -14.62 -7.40
N ARG A 258 -2.84 -13.54 -6.61
CA ARG A 258 -2.48 -12.16 -7.01
C ARG A 258 -1.09 -11.97 -7.64
N PHE A 259 -0.15 -12.89 -7.39
CA PHE A 259 1.22 -12.85 -7.96
C PHE A 259 1.43 -13.81 -9.14
N PHE A 260 0.43 -14.62 -9.51
CA PHE A 260 0.55 -15.62 -10.56
C PHE A 260 0.96 -14.98 -11.89
N LEU A 261 0.25 -13.95 -12.34
CA LEU A 261 0.56 -13.28 -13.61
C LEU A 261 1.98 -12.69 -13.61
N ALA A 262 2.44 -12.11 -12.50
CA ALA A 262 3.79 -11.57 -12.38
C ALA A 262 4.89 -12.64 -12.58
N GLN A 263 4.63 -13.87 -12.12
CA GLN A 263 5.55 -15.01 -12.27
C GLN A 263 5.56 -15.60 -13.67
N HIS A 264 4.51 -15.33 -14.47
CA HIS A 264 4.29 -15.92 -15.79
C HIS A 264 4.39 -14.90 -16.94
N LEU A 265 4.80 -13.65 -16.69
CA LEU A 265 4.90 -12.61 -17.73
C LEU A 265 5.71 -13.05 -18.96
N GLY A 266 6.78 -13.82 -18.77
CA GLY A 266 7.62 -14.33 -19.86
C GLY A 266 7.16 -15.64 -20.51
N SER A 267 6.07 -16.26 -20.03
CA SER A 267 5.58 -17.54 -20.59
C SER A 267 4.71 -17.33 -21.82
N ALA A 268 4.50 -18.40 -22.59
CA ALA A 268 3.43 -18.46 -23.58
C ALA A 268 2.06 -18.19 -22.94
N LYS A 269 1.08 -17.80 -23.76
CA LYS A 269 -0.29 -17.51 -23.32
C LYS A 269 -0.86 -18.70 -22.55
N THR A 270 -1.36 -18.45 -21.34
CA THR A 270 -1.90 -19.48 -20.43
C THR A 270 -3.17 -18.99 -19.74
N SER A 271 -3.97 -19.92 -19.23
CA SER A 271 -5.17 -19.62 -18.46
C SER A 271 -4.84 -18.98 -17.12
N LEU A 272 -5.62 -17.99 -16.73
CA LEU A 272 -5.52 -17.33 -15.43
C LEU A 272 -6.36 -18.05 -14.36
N PRO A 273 -5.94 -18.06 -13.09
CA PRO A 273 -6.75 -18.58 -11.99
C PRO A 273 -8.12 -17.88 -11.89
N ALA A 274 -9.20 -18.65 -11.96
CA ALA A 274 -10.58 -18.12 -12.03
C ALA A 274 -11.04 -17.38 -10.76
N ASP A 275 -10.37 -17.58 -9.63
CA ASP A 275 -10.66 -16.95 -8.34
C ASP A 275 -9.92 -15.60 -8.13
N THR A 276 -9.18 -15.15 -9.14
CA THR A 276 -8.30 -13.98 -9.06
C THR A 276 -8.60 -13.01 -10.20
N TYR A 277 -9.00 -11.79 -9.84
CA TYR A 277 -9.35 -10.73 -10.80
C TYR A 277 -8.39 -9.54 -10.79
N ALA A 278 -7.48 -9.49 -9.82
CA ALA A 278 -6.52 -8.41 -9.64
C ALA A 278 -5.13 -8.98 -9.40
N TYR A 279 -4.18 -8.60 -10.24
CA TYR A 279 -2.80 -9.08 -10.23
C TYR A 279 -1.83 -7.95 -9.94
N LYS A 280 -0.93 -8.15 -8.96
CA LYS A 280 0.11 -7.17 -8.65
C LYS A 280 1.31 -7.41 -9.56
N LEU A 281 1.57 -6.47 -10.45
CA LEU A 281 2.70 -6.50 -11.37
C LEU A 281 3.78 -5.48 -10.95
N SER A 282 4.91 -5.53 -11.67
CA SER A 282 6.03 -4.60 -11.52
C SER A 282 6.58 -4.25 -12.90
N TYR A 283 6.70 -2.95 -13.19
CA TYR A 283 7.35 -2.47 -14.42
C TYR A 283 8.89 -2.56 -14.35
N LYS A 284 9.46 -2.95 -13.20
CA LYS A 284 10.90 -3.15 -13.06
C LYS A 284 11.29 -4.48 -13.70
N ASN A 285 12.39 -4.49 -14.44
CA ASN A 285 12.96 -5.66 -15.10
C ASN A 285 12.03 -6.33 -16.13
N VAL A 286 11.18 -5.56 -16.83
CA VAL A 286 10.28 -6.09 -17.86
C VAL A 286 10.89 -6.15 -19.26
N ALA A 287 12.02 -5.48 -19.50
CA ALA A 287 12.71 -5.47 -20.79
C ALA A 287 13.08 -6.89 -21.29
N GLN A 288 13.29 -7.83 -20.38
CA GLN A 288 13.55 -9.24 -20.72
C GLN A 288 12.36 -9.97 -21.38
N TYR A 289 11.18 -9.36 -21.44
CA TYR A 289 9.96 -9.94 -22.00
C TYR A 289 9.55 -9.32 -23.35
N GLU A 290 10.32 -8.38 -23.90
CA GLU A 290 9.88 -7.60 -25.07
C GLU A 290 9.85 -8.42 -26.39
N ASP A 291 10.67 -9.46 -26.53
CA ASP A 291 10.93 -10.09 -27.84
C ASP A 291 10.07 -11.34 -28.18
N ARG A 292 8.95 -11.59 -27.50
CA ARG A 292 8.14 -12.82 -27.72
C ARG A 292 6.64 -12.58 -27.61
N ASP A 293 5.85 -13.42 -28.28
CA ASP A 293 4.42 -13.58 -28.00
C ASP A 293 4.26 -14.29 -26.65
N ASN A 294 4.00 -13.51 -25.61
CA ASN A 294 3.99 -13.95 -24.22
C ASN A 294 2.91 -13.21 -23.41
N MET A 295 2.74 -13.62 -22.15
CA MET A 295 1.78 -13.00 -21.25
C MET A 295 2.02 -11.50 -21.04
N TYR A 296 3.28 -11.02 -21.08
CA TYR A 296 3.59 -9.59 -21.02
C TYR A 296 3.00 -8.82 -22.20
N ARG A 297 3.13 -9.32 -23.43
CA ARG A 297 2.47 -8.72 -24.60
C ARG A 297 0.95 -8.77 -24.50
N CYS A 298 0.38 -9.87 -24.00
CA CYS A 298 -1.07 -9.95 -23.74
C CYS A 298 -1.53 -8.86 -22.75
N VAL A 299 -0.75 -8.58 -21.69
CA VAL A 299 -1.01 -7.48 -20.74
C VAL A 299 -0.98 -6.13 -21.45
N LEU A 300 0.07 -5.85 -22.23
CA LEU A 300 0.21 -4.57 -22.92
C LEU A 300 -0.91 -4.31 -23.93
N ASN A 301 -1.35 -5.36 -24.63
CA ASN A 301 -2.44 -5.31 -25.60
C ASN A 301 -3.83 -5.31 -24.95
N GLY A 302 -3.92 -5.60 -23.65
CA GLY A 302 -5.19 -5.70 -22.92
C GLY A 302 -6.04 -6.90 -23.34
N GLU A 303 -5.40 -8.05 -23.64
CA GLU A 303 -6.03 -9.29 -24.14
C GLU A 303 -6.31 -10.34 -23.06
N LEU A 304 -6.02 -10.01 -21.79
CA LEU A 304 -6.25 -10.86 -20.61
C LEU A 304 -7.49 -10.44 -19.84
#